data_AF-B0M299-F1
#
_entry.id   AF-B0M299-F1
#
_cell.length_a   1.000
_cell.length_b   1.000
_cell.length_c   1.000
_cell.angle_alpha   90.00
_cell.angle_beta   90.00
_cell.angle_gamma   90.00
#
_symmetry.space_group_name_H-M   'P 1'
#
loop_
_entity.id
_entity.type
_entity.pdbx_description
1 polymer ?
#
loop_
_entity_poly.entity_id
_entity_poly.type
_entity_poly.pdbx_seq_one_letter_code
_entity_poly.pdbx_strand_id
1 'polypeptide(L)'
;KAAPRIEWFQNVESMLNHHLAGLLGLGSLAWAGHQIHIAVPVNTLLDAGVDPAEIPLPHEWLLNTRLISQLYPSFRNGLFPFFSLKWSIYGDFLTFQGGLNPVTGGLWLTDIAHHHLAISVLFLVAGHMYRTNWGIGHSISEILNAHQGPLTGEGHKGLYEILTTSWHAQLALNLALFGSLSIVVRHHIYSIPPYPYIAIDYRTQLSLFTHHTWIGGFCIVGARAHAAIFIVRDYDLSNSYNNLLDRVIRHRDAIISHLNWVCIFLGLHSFGLYIHNDTISALGRPKDMFSDSAIQIQPIFAQFIQRIHSVAPQMTAPSEVFPNSVVWGGNLVNVGGKVAMIPISLGTADFIVHHIHAFTIHVTVLILLKGVLFARSSRLIPDKATLGFRFPCDGPGRGGTCQVSAWDHVFLGLFWIYNSISVVIFHFS
;
A
#
# COMPACT_ATOMS: atom_id res chain seq x y z
N LYS A 1 20.70 -19.81 -24.71
CA LYS A 1 21.02 -19.25 -26.04
C LYS A 1 21.33 -17.75 -25.99
N ALA A 2 20.70 -16.96 -25.12
CA ALA A 2 21.09 -15.57 -24.86
C ALA A 2 21.05 -15.28 -23.35
N ALA A 3 22.10 -15.68 -22.63
CA ALA A 3 22.24 -15.35 -21.21
C ALA A 3 22.81 -13.93 -21.09
N PRO A 4 22.11 -12.96 -20.46
CA PRO A 4 22.63 -11.61 -20.29
C PRO A 4 23.86 -11.58 -19.39
N ARG A 5 24.72 -10.58 -19.57
CA ARG A 5 25.87 -10.30 -18.70
C ARG A 5 25.43 -9.54 -17.46
N ILE A 6 26.25 -9.57 -16.40
CA ILE A 6 25.94 -8.88 -15.13
C ILE A 6 25.72 -7.38 -15.30
N GLU A 7 26.47 -6.74 -16.20
CA GLU A 7 26.31 -5.31 -16.55
C GLU A 7 24.89 -4.96 -16.99
N TRP A 8 24.21 -5.88 -17.68
CA TRP A 8 22.82 -5.67 -18.08
C TRP A 8 21.87 -5.64 -16.88
N PHE A 9 22.06 -6.54 -15.92
CA PHE A 9 21.26 -6.58 -14.69
C PHE A 9 21.54 -5.39 -13.76
N GLN A 10 22.77 -4.87 -13.79
CA GLN A 10 23.20 -3.73 -12.97
C GLN A 10 22.88 -2.37 -13.61
N ASN A 11 22.34 -2.34 -14.83
CA ASN A 11 21.89 -1.12 -15.49
C ASN A 11 20.54 -0.66 -14.93
N VAL A 12 20.56 -0.18 -13.68
CA VAL A 12 19.38 0.19 -12.90
C VAL A 12 18.68 1.42 -13.45
N GLU A 13 19.40 2.41 -13.98
CA GLU A 13 18.81 3.59 -14.63
C GLU A 13 17.97 3.18 -15.84
N SER A 14 18.51 2.32 -16.71
CA SER A 14 17.74 1.79 -17.84
C SER A 14 16.53 0.99 -17.37
N MET A 15 16.72 0.09 -16.40
CA MET A 15 15.63 -0.74 -15.86
C MET A 15 14.50 0.14 -15.29
N LEU A 16 14.81 1.17 -14.48
CA LEU A 16 13.81 2.07 -13.91
C LEU A 16 13.11 2.89 -14.99
N ASN A 17 13.83 3.46 -15.96
CA ASN A 17 13.21 4.20 -17.06
C ASN A 17 12.24 3.32 -17.84
N HIS A 18 12.63 2.09 -18.19
CA HIS A 18 11.77 1.15 -18.92
C HIS A 18 10.58 0.66 -18.09
N HIS A 19 10.75 0.43 -16.79
CA HIS A 19 9.63 0.01 -15.94
C HIS A 19 8.65 1.16 -15.68
N LEU A 20 9.14 2.37 -15.41
CA LEU A 20 8.30 3.54 -15.19
C LEU A 20 7.59 3.94 -16.49
N ALA A 21 8.31 4.32 -17.54
CA ALA A 21 7.67 4.79 -18.77
C ALA A 21 7.05 3.65 -19.59
N GLY A 22 7.79 2.55 -19.78
CA GLY A 22 7.35 1.44 -20.60
C GLY A 22 6.26 0.61 -19.91
N LEU A 23 6.60 -0.09 -18.83
CA LEU A 23 5.67 -1.03 -18.19
C LEU A 23 4.47 -0.32 -17.55
N LEU A 24 4.70 0.69 -16.71
CA LEU A 24 3.63 1.39 -16.00
C LEU A 24 2.95 2.45 -16.88
N GLY A 25 3.74 3.29 -17.54
CA GLY A 25 3.24 4.38 -18.40
C GLY A 25 2.45 3.87 -19.60
N LEU A 26 3.07 3.08 -20.50
CA LEU A 26 2.37 2.54 -21.67
C LEU A 26 1.29 1.53 -21.28
N GLY A 27 1.49 0.76 -20.20
CA GLY A 27 0.45 -0.13 -19.67
C GLY A 27 -0.81 0.63 -19.27
N SER A 28 -0.66 1.73 -18.51
CA SER A 28 -1.79 2.58 -18.12
C SER A 28 -2.40 3.32 -19.30
N LEU A 29 -1.59 3.76 -20.28
CA LEU A 29 -2.08 4.41 -21.50
C LEU A 29 -2.91 3.46 -22.36
N ALA A 30 -2.42 2.23 -22.57
CA ALA A 30 -3.14 1.21 -23.32
C ALA A 30 -4.44 0.82 -22.62
N TRP A 31 -4.43 0.73 -21.28
CA TRP A 31 -5.62 0.44 -20.50
C TRP A 31 -6.63 1.59 -20.55
N ALA A 32 -6.20 2.86 -20.47
CA ALA A 32 -7.07 4.01 -20.69
C ALA A 32 -7.69 3.98 -22.10
N GLY A 33 -6.91 3.68 -23.13
CA GLY A 33 -7.43 3.53 -24.50
C GLY A 33 -8.48 2.43 -24.61
N HIS A 34 -8.25 1.27 -24.00
CA HIS A 34 -9.24 0.20 -23.91
C HIS A 34 -10.52 0.65 -23.19
N GLN A 35 -10.37 1.34 -22.05
CA GLN A 35 -11.50 1.83 -21.28
C GLN A 35 -12.34 2.83 -22.09
N ILE A 36 -11.71 3.84 -22.69
CA ILE A 36 -12.38 4.88 -23.47
C ILE A 36 -13.12 4.30 -24.68
N HIS A 37 -12.49 3.38 -25.42
CA HIS A 37 -13.02 2.95 -26.71
C HIS A 37 -13.91 1.70 -26.65
N ILE A 38 -13.83 0.91 -25.58
CA ILE A 38 -14.56 -0.35 -25.46
C ILE A 38 -15.37 -0.37 -24.17
N ALA A 39 -14.71 -0.28 -23.02
CA ALA A 39 -15.38 -0.55 -21.75
C ALA A 39 -16.44 0.51 -21.39
N VAL A 40 -16.14 1.79 -21.59
CA VAL A 40 -17.02 2.92 -21.29
C VAL A 40 -18.30 2.90 -22.14
N PRO A 41 -18.26 2.78 -23.49
CA PRO A 41 -19.46 2.62 -24.31
C PRO A 41 -20.33 1.41 -23.92
N VAL A 42 -19.70 0.24 -23.72
CA VAL A 42 -20.41 -0.99 -23.38
C VAL A 42 -21.09 -0.88 -22.02
N ASN A 43 -20.39 -0.40 -20.98
CA ASN A 43 -20.98 -0.25 -19.64
C ASN A 43 -22.09 0.81 -19.63
N THR A 44 -22.01 1.85 -20.46
CA THR A 44 -23.09 2.84 -20.54
C THR A 44 -24.39 2.24 -21.06
N LEU A 45 -24.32 1.30 -22.02
CA LEU A 45 -25.50 0.58 -22.50
C LEU A 45 -25.99 -0.46 -21.49
N LEU A 46 -25.08 -1.16 -20.81
CA LEU A 46 -25.44 -2.11 -19.74
C LEU A 46 -26.16 -1.40 -18.58
N ASP A 47 -25.64 -0.26 -18.14
CA ASP A 47 -26.23 0.57 -17.08
C ASP A 47 -27.59 1.15 -17.51
N ALA A 48 -27.82 1.34 -18.82
CA ALA A 48 -29.10 1.72 -19.40
C ALA A 48 -30.10 0.55 -19.55
N GLY A 49 -29.70 -0.68 -19.20
CA GLY A 49 -30.55 -1.87 -19.26
C GLY A 49 -30.67 -2.52 -20.63
N VAL A 50 -29.73 -2.24 -21.55
CA VAL A 50 -29.67 -2.91 -22.85
C VAL A 50 -29.22 -4.35 -22.68
N ASP A 51 -29.91 -5.29 -23.33
CA ASP A 51 -29.53 -6.70 -23.30
C ASP A 51 -28.12 -6.89 -23.89
N PRO A 52 -27.22 -7.65 -23.22
CA PRO A 52 -25.86 -7.88 -23.72
C PRO A 52 -25.79 -8.42 -25.16
N ALA A 53 -26.81 -9.15 -25.63
CA ALA A 53 -26.87 -9.67 -26.99
C ALA A 53 -27.14 -8.57 -28.05
N GLU A 54 -27.76 -7.47 -27.65
CA GLU A 54 -28.07 -6.32 -28.51
C GLU A 54 -26.96 -5.25 -28.50
N ILE A 55 -25.98 -5.38 -27.59
CA ILE A 55 -24.85 -4.46 -27.52
C ILE A 55 -23.89 -4.73 -28.69
N PRO A 56 -23.54 -3.69 -29.49
CA PRO A 56 -22.55 -3.80 -30.55
C PRO A 56 -21.24 -4.45 -30.06
N LEU A 57 -20.68 -5.34 -30.86
CA LEU A 57 -19.45 -6.05 -30.49
C LEU A 57 -18.29 -5.05 -30.34
N PRO A 58 -17.29 -5.32 -29.47
CA PRO A 58 -16.18 -4.39 -29.19
C PRO A 58 -15.48 -3.80 -30.42
N HIS A 59 -15.35 -4.56 -31.51
CA HIS A 59 -14.71 -4.09 -32.73
C HIS A 59 -15.58 -3.11 -33.53
N GLU A 60 -16.91 -3.15 -33.40
CA GLU A 60 -17.84 -2.26 -34.09
C GLU A 60 -17.72 -0.82 -33.58
N TRP A 61 -17.45 -0.65 -32.27
CA TRP A 61 -17.17 0.65 -31.65
C TRP A 61 -15.93 1.34 -32.22
N LEU A 62 -14.91 0.55 -32.59
CA LEU A 62 -13.66 1.06 -33.16
C LEU A 62 -13.81 1.43 -34.63
N LEU A 63 -14.58 0.65 -35.39
CA LEU A 63 -14.76 0.83 -36.82
C LEU A 63 -15.80 1.89 -37.16
N ASN A 64 -16.83 2.04 -36.34
CA ASN A 64 -17.95 2.94 -36.61
C ASN A 64 -18.00 4.10 -35.60
N THR A 65 -17.33 5.20 -35.95
CA THR A 65 -17.32 6.43 -35.16
C THR A 65 -18.72 7.02 -34.91
N ARG A 66 -19.73 6.67 -35.73
CA ARG A 66 -21.11 7.12 -35.50
C ARG A 66 -21.69 6.53 -34.23
N LEU A 67 -21.42 5.25 -33.93
CA LEU A 67 -21.93 4.57 -32.73
C LEU A 67 -21.44 5.28 -31.46
N ILE A 68 -20.12 5.45 -31.32
CA ILE A 68 -19.57 6.09 -30.13
C ILE A 68 -19.97 7.57 -30.02
N SER A 69 -20.12 8.26 -31.16
CA SER A 69 -20.54 9.67 -31.18
C SER A 69 -22.01 9.92 -30.81
N GLN A 70 -22.83 8.88 -30.75
CA GLN A 70 -24.20 8.96 -30.24
C GLN A 70 -24.21 8.98 -28.70
N LEU A 71 -23.32 8.22 -28.07
CA LEU A 71 -23.14 8.21 -26.62
C LEU A 71 -22.32 9.41 -26.14
N TYR A 72 -21.23 9.72 -26.84
CA TYR A 72 -20.25 10.76 -26.49
C TYR A 72 -20.08 11.74 -27.65
N PRO A 73 -20.85 12.84 -27.69
CA PRO A 73 -20.85 13.78 -28.81
C PRO A 73 -19.47 14.37 -29.14
N SER A 74 -18.55 14.44 -28.18
CA SER A 74 -17.21 15.00 -28.39
C SER A 74 -16.38 14.23 -29.44
N PHE A 75 -16.68 12.95 -29.68
CA PHE A 75 -16.02 12.15 -30.71
C PHE A 75 -16.22 12.69 -32.14
N ARG A 76 -17.27 13.50 -32.38
CA ARG A 76 -17.47 14.18 -33.69
C ARG A 76 -16.37 15.18 -34.00
N ASN A 77 -15.70 15.72 -32.99
CA ASN A 77 -14.60 16.68 -33.16
C ASN A 77 -13.27 16.00 -33.53
N GLY A 78 -13.22 14.67 -33.49
CA GLY A 78 -12.01 13.89 -33.77
C GLY A 78 -10.86 14.21 -32.81
N LEU A 79 -9.63 14.06 -33.32
CA LEU A 79 -8.40 14.27 -32.54
C LEU A 79 -7.89 15.72 -32.57
N PHE A 80 -8.55 16.63 -33.29
CA PHE A 80 -8.11 18.01 -33.38
C PHE A 80 -8.04 18.72 -32.00
N PRO A 81 -9.01 18.57 -31.08
CA PRO A 81 -8.92 19.15 -29.74
C PRO A 81 -7.71 18.66 -28.93
N PHE A 82 -7.30 17.40 -29.11
CA PHE A 82 -6.13 16.83 -28.43
C PHE A 82 -4.85 17.55 -28.83
N PHE A 83 -4.58 17.67 -30.14
CA PHE A 83 -3.36 18.32 -30.66
C PHE A 83 -3.38 19.84 -30.51
N SER A 84 -4.55 20.46 -30.38
CA SER A 84 -4.69 21.90 -30.12
C SER A 84 -4.80 22.26 -28.63
N LEU A 85 -4.63 21.28 -27.73
CA LEU A 85 -4.72 21.44 -26.27
C LEU A 85 -6.07 21.99 -25.75
N LYS A 86 -7.15 21.82 -26.52
CA LYS A 86 -8.53 22.20 -26.12
C LYS A 86 -9.23 21.04 -25.42
N TRP A 87 -8.64 20.56 -24.32
CA TRP A 87 -9.03 19.29 -23.68
C TRP A 87 -10.37 19.31 -22.96
N SER A 88 -10.90 20.48 -22.60
CA SER A 88 -12.21 20.59 -21.94
C SER A 88 -13.37 20.01 -22.77
N ILE A 89 -13.18 19.79 -24.07
CA ILE A 89 -14.15 19.19 -24.98
C ILE A 89 -14.39 17.70 -24.66
N TYR A 90 -13.43 17.01 -24.03
CA TYR A 90 -13.51 15.57 -23.73
C TYR A 90 -14.20 15.24 -22.40
N GLY A 91 -14.89 16.22 -21.79
CA GLY A 91 -15.55 16.07 -20.50
C GLY A 91 -16.77 15.13 -20.47
N ASP A 92 -17.14 14.52 -21.61
CA ASP A 92 -18.23 13.54 -21.70
C ASP A 92 -17.78 12.09 -21.41
N PHE A 93 -16.51 11.75 -21.68
CA PHE A 93 -15.95 10.42 -21.36
C PHE A 93 -14.71 10.46 -20.46
N LEU A 94 -14.08 11.62 -20.25
CA LEU A 94 -13.03 11.86 -19.25
C LEU A 94 -13.59 12.77 -18.15
N THR A 95 -14.28 12.16 -17.20
CA THR A 95 -14.96 12.89 -16.13
C THR A 95 -14.10 13.01 -14.87
N PHE A 96 -14.60 13.78 -13.91
CA PHE A 96 -14.02 13.90 -12.57
C PHE A 96 -15.16 14.05 -11.54
N GLN A 97 -16.15 13.16 -11.61
CA GLN A 97 -17.37 13.25 -10.80
C GLN A 97 -17.06 12.98 -9.33
N GLY A 98 -16.24 11.96 -9.06
CA GLY A 98 -16.05 11.43 -7.72
C GLY A 98 -17.23 10.57 -7.26
N GLY A 99 -17.04 9.83 -6.18
CA GLY A 99 -18.06 8.97 -5.58
C GLY A 99 -18.37 7.70 -6.39
N LEU A 100 -19.61 7.23 -6.30
CA LEU A 100 -20.06 5.95 -6.87
C LEU A 100 -21.22 6.16 -7.85
N ASN A 101 -21.23 5.37 -8.92
CA ASN A 101 -22.35 5.26 -9.85
C ASN A 101 -23.57 4.67 -9.11
N PRO A 102 -24.70 5.39 -9.02
CA PRO A 102 -25.88 4.93 -8.29
C PRO A 102 -26.54 3.67 -8.86
N VAL A 103 -26.30 3.34 -10.13
CA VAL A 103 -26.86 2.16 -10.79
C VAL A 103 -26.10 0.90 -10.40
N THR A 104 -24.77 0.99 -10.34
CA THR A 104 -23.90 -0.18 -10.16
C THR A 104 -23.30 -0.28 -8.77
N GLY A 105 -23.22 0.83 -8.02
CA GLY A 105 -22.53 0.91 -6.73
C GLY A 105 -21.01 0.84 -6.83
N GLY A 106 -20.45 0.89 -8.05
CA GLY A 106 -19.02 0.98 -8.30
C GLY A 106 -18.58 2.40 -8.71
N LEU A 107 -17.28 2.60 -8.87
CA LEU A 107 -16.73 3.85 -9.42
C LEU A 107 -17.23 4.14 -10.84
N TRP A 108 -17.27 5.43 -11.19
CA TRP A 108 -17.53 5.86 -12.56
C TRP A 108 -16.39 5.41 -13.48
N LEU A 109 -16.70 4.59 -14.50
CA LEU A 109 -15.69 4.07 -15.41
C LEU A 109 -15.00 5.18 -16.23
N THR A 110 -15.69 6.28 -16.49
CA THR A 110 -15.16 7.51 -17.09
C THR A 110 -14.12 8.20 -16.20
N ASP A 111 -14.33 8.22 -14.86
CA ASP A 111 -13.33 8.70 -13.90
C ASP A 111 -12.12 7.75 -13.84
N ILE A 112 -12.35 6.43 -13.91
CA ILE A 112 -11.25 5.43 -13.95
C ILE A 112 -10.41 5.61 -15.23
N ALA A 113 -11.05 5.84 -16.38
CA ALA A 113 -10.35 6.11 -17.64
C ALA A 113 -9.49 7.37 -17.56
N HIS A 114 -10.03 8.44 -16.98
CA HIS A 114 -9.29 9.67 -16.74
C HIS A 114 -8.13 9.47 -15.75
N HIS A 115 -8.35 8.70 -14.69
CA HIS A 115 -7.30 8.29 -13.75
C HIS A 115 -6.15 7.58 -14.47
N HIS A 116 -6.44 6.55 -15.28
CA HIS A 116 -5.39 5.82 -16.01
C HIS A 116 -4.66 6.68 -17.03
N LEU A 117 -5.35 7.62 -17.68
CA LEU A 117 -4.71 8.59 -18.56
C LEU A 117 -3.74 9.48 -17.77
N ALA A 118 -4.16 10.04 -16.63
CA ALA A 118 -3.30 10.86 -15.79
C ALA A 118 -2.09 10.08 -15.23
N ILE A 119 -2.31 8.85 -14.77
CA ILE A 119 -1.26 7.93 -14.32
C ILE A 119 -0.28 7.60 -15.44
N SER A 120 -0.77 7.42 -16.67
CA SER A 120 0.09 7.16 -17.82
C SER A 120 1.05 8.32 -18.10
N VAL A 121 0.55 9.55 -18.09
CA VAL A 121 1.38 10.75 -18.29
C VAL A 121 2.40 10.90 -17.17
N LEU A 122 1.97 10.71 -15.92
CA LEU A 122 2.86 10.76 -14.75
C LEU A 122 4.03 9.79 -14.89
N PHE A 123 3.75 8.52 -15.20
CA PHE A 123 4.78 7.48 -15.29
C PHE A 123 5.64 7.60 -16.56
N LEU A 124 5.05 8.03 -17.69
CA LEU A 124 5.81 8.35 -18.90
C LEU A 124 6.83 9.45 -18.62
N VAL A 125 6.42 10.55 -17.97
CA VAL A 125 7.34 11.63 -17.60
C VAL A 125 8.37 11.15 -16.56
N ALA A 126 7.94 10.43 -15.53
CA ALA A 126 8.84 9.92 -14.49
C ALA A 126 9.93 8.98 -15.04
N GLY A 127 9.62 8.17 -16.05
CA GLY A 127 10.58 7.27 -16.68
C GLY A 127 11.61 7.94 -17.59
N HIS A 128 11.65 9.28 -17.64
CA HIS A 128 12.71 10.05 -18.33
C HIS A 128 13.63 10.80 -17.36
N MET A 129 13.55 10.49 -16.05
CA MET A 129 14.36 11.15 -15.03
C MET A 129 15.83 10.68 -15.03
N TYR A 130 16.08 9.39 -15.30
CA TYR A 130 17.41 8.80 -15.09
C TYR A 130 18.29 8.86 -16.34
N ARG A 131 19.58 9.17 -16.14
CA ARG A 131 20.58 9.33 -17.21
C ARG A 131 20.83 8.01 -17.91
N THR A 132 20.83 8.04 -19.24
CA THR A 132 21.18 6.90 -20.09
C THR A 132 22.27 7.30 -21.10
N ASN A 133 22.30 6.70 -22.28
CA ASN A 133 23.40 6.86 -23.26
C ASN A 133 23.52 8.27 -23.85
N TRP A 134 22.49 9.11 -23.72
CA TRP A 134 22.43 10.46 -24.32
C TRP A 134 22.83 11.59 -23.36
N GLY A 135 23.42 11.27 -22.20
CA GLY A 135 24.00 12.26 -21.28
C GLY A 135 22.99 13.12 -20.48
N ILE A 136 21.72 13.16 -20.89
CA ILE A 136 20.64 13.89 -20.20
C ILE A 136 20.03 13.00 -19.10
N GLY A 137 19.74 13.60 -17.94
CA GLY A 137 19.11 12.94 -16.79
C GLY A 137 20.02 12.82 -15.57
N HIS A 138 19.53 12.17 -14.51
CA HIS A 138 20.24 11.99 -13.25
C HIS A 138 20.84 10.58 -13.10
N SER A 139 22.05 10.48 -12.54
CA SER A 139 22.54 9.19 -12.02
C SER A 139 22.03 8.97 -10.59
N ILE A 140 21.60 7.75 -10.28
CA ILE A 140 21.09 7.41 -8.95
C ILE A 140 22.21 7.52 -7.91
N SER A 141 23.44 7.09 -8.26
CA SER A 141 24.59 7.20 -7.37
C SER A 141 24.93 8.66 -7.04
N GLU A 142 24.90 9.56 -8.03
CA GLU A 142 25.08 11.01 -7.82
C GLU A 142 24.00 11.57 -6.88
N ILE A 143 22.73 11.22 -7.10
CA ILE A 143 21.61 11.65 -6.24
C ILE A 143 21.85 11.16 -4.81
N LEU A 144 22.13 9.88 -4.59
CA LEU A 144 22.32 9.33 -3.25
C LEU A 144 23.47 10.01 -2.52
N ASN A 145 24.63 10.16 -3.18
CA ASN A 145 25.82 10.77 -2.57
C ASN A 145 25.63 12.26 -2.27
N ALA A 146 24.80 12.97 -3.03
CA ALA A 146 24.47 14.37 -2.73
C ALA A 146 23.63 14.55 -1.45
N HIS A 147 22.88 13.53 -1.02
CA HIS A 147 22.01 13.61 0.15
C HIS A 147 22.74 13.22 1.44
N GLN A 148 23.46 14.19 2.01
CA GLN A 148 24.17 14.08 3.28
C GLN A 148 23.74 15.20 4.22
N GLY A 149 23.69 14.90 5.52
CA GLY A 149 23.25 15.85 6.54
C GLY A 149 24.12 15.78 7.78
N PRO A 150 24.08 16.81 8.64
CA PRO A 150 24.97 16.93 9.80
C PRO A 150 24.76 15.81 10.83
N LEU A 151 23.59 15.18 10.86
CA LEU A 151 23.24 14.14 11.84
C LEU A 151 23.48 12.71 11.31
N THR A 152 23.65 12.55 10.00
CA THR A 152 23.58 11.25 9.30
C THR A 152 24.92 10.76 8.77
N GLY A 153 26.03 11.45 9.07
CA GLY A 153 27.37 11.04 8.67
C GLY A 153 27.53 11.05 7.15
N GLU A 154 28.01 9.94 6.57
CA GLU A 154 28.20 9.78 5.12
C GLU A 154 26.88 9.63 4.33
N GLY A 155 25.72 9.73 5.00
CA GLY A 155 24.41 9.68 4.36
C GLY A 155 24.16 8.36 3.63
N HIS A 156 23.76 8.46 2.36
CA HIS A 156 23.35 7.33 1.52
C HIS A 156 24.50 6.62 0.79
N LYS A 157 25.76 6.98 1.07
CA LYS A 157 26.94 6.38 0.45
C LYS A 157 26.94 4.85 0.62
N GLY A 158 27.25 4.10 -0.43
CA GLY A 158 27.27 2.63 -0.42
C GLY A 158 25.91 1.98 -0.73
N LEU A 159 24.80 2.72 -0.70
CA LEU A 159 23.47 2.13 -0.96
C LEU A 159 23.27 1.72 -2.43
N TYR A 160 23.84 2.47 -3.37
CA TYR A 160 23.78 2.12 -4.79
C TYR A 160 24.48 0.78 -5.05
N GLU A 161 25.66 0.60 -4.46
CA GLU A 161 26.46 -0.63 -4.55
C GLU A 161 25.74 -1.81 -3.87
N ILE A 162 25.14 -1.61 -2.69
CA ILE A 162 24.35 -2.64 -2.01
C ILE A 162 23.19 -3.12 -2.88
N LEU A 163 22.44 -2.18 -3.47
CA LEU A 163 21.23 -2.47 -4.25
C LEU A 163 21.53 -3.01 -5.66
N THR A 164 22.75 -2.84 -6.16
CA THR A 164 23.19 -3.37 -7.47
C THR A 164 23.95 -4.69 -7.34
N THR A 165 24.47 -5.02 -6.15
CA THR A 165 25.21 -6.27 -5.91
C THR A 165 24.39 -7.33 -5.18
N SER A 166 23.52 -6.96 -4.23
CA SER A 166 22.72 -7.90 -3.45
C SER A 166 21.27 -7.98 -3.96
N TRP A 167 20.93 -9.14 -4.52
CA TRP A 167 19.54 -9.49 -4.83
C TRP A 167 18.66 -9.60 -3.58
N HIS A 168 19.23 -9.99 -2.44
CA HIS A 168 18.48 -10.07 -1.19
C HIS A 168 18.12 -8.69 -0.65
N ALA A 169 18.99 -7.69 -0.81
CA ALA A 169 18.67 -6.30 -0.47
C ALA A 169 17.51 -5.76 -1.33
N GLN A 170 17.56 -5.99 -2.64
CA GLN A 170 16.48 -5.60 -3.55
C GLN A 170 15.17 -6.33 -3.26
N LEU A 171 15.22 -7.65 -3.08
CA LEU A 171 14.03 -8.44 -2.77
C LEU A 171 13.41 -8.04 -1.43
N ALA A 172 14.23 -7.71 -0.43
CA ALA A 172 13.74 -7.21 0.85
C ALA A 172 12.96 -5.90 0.68
N LEU A 173 13.49 -4.94 -0.07
CA LEU A 173 12.81 -3.67 -0.33
C LEU A 173 11.52 -3.87 -1.13
N ASN A 174 11.59 -4.66 -2.20
CA ASN A 174 10.45 -4.92 -3.08
C ASN A 174 9.30 -5.62 -2.33
N LEU A 175 9.60 -6.62 -1.50
CA LEU A 175 8.58 -7.30 -0.69
C LEU A 175 7.99 -6.38 0.38
N ALA A 176 8.79 -5.46 0.96
CA ALA A 176 8.27 -4.50 1.92
C ALA A 176 7.26 -3.56 1.28
N LEU A 177 7.62 -2.97 0.12
CA LEU A 177 6.75 -2.06 -0.62
C LEU A 177 5.53 -2.78 -1.20
N PHE A 178 5.72 -3.96 -1.78
CA PHE A 178 4.64 -4.75 -2.37
C PHE A 178 3.64 -5.24 -1.31
N GLY A 179 4.13 -5.71 -0.16
CA GLY A 179 3.28 -6.13 0.95
C GLY A 179 2.45 -4.97 1.51
N SER A 180 3.08 -3.82 1.72
CA SER A 180 2.38 -2.59 2.11
C SER A 180 1.37 -2.13 1.05
N LEU A 181 1.73 -2.19 -0.24
CA LEU A 181 0.82 -1.85 -1.34
C LEU A 181 -0.40 -2.77 -1.35
N SER A 182 -0.24 -4.08 -1.17
CA SER A 182 -1.38 -5.00 -1.05
C SER A 182 -2.32 -4.64 0.10
N ILE A 183 -1.77 -4.17 1.23
CA ILE A 183 -2.55 -3.68 2.39
C ILE A 183 -3.26 -2.35 2.08
N VAL A 184 -2.67 -1.46 1.28
CA VAL A 184 -3.33 -0.23 0.83
C VAL A 184 -4.44 -0.56 -0.17
N VAL A 185 -4.18 -1.46 -1.12
CA VAL A 185 -5.13 -1.91 -2.14
C VAL A 185 -6.41 -2.45 -1.50
N ARG A 186 -6.33 -3.29 -0.47
CA ARG A 186 -7.55 -3.75 0.24
C ARG A 186 -8.35 -2.59 0.83
N HIS A 187 -7.70 -1.57 1.42
CA HIS A 187 -8.37 -0.46 2.06
C HIS A 187 -9.09 0.41 1.03
N HIS A 188 -8.47 0.59 -0.14
CA HIS A 188 -9.07 1.33 -1.25
C HIS A 188 -10.21 0.54 -1.90
N ILE A 189 -10.06 -0.77 -2.15
CA ILE A 189 -11.09 -1.55 -2.83
C ILE A 189 -12.41 -1.60 -2.03
N TYR A 190 -12.36 -1.78 -0.71
CA TYR A 190 -13.61 -1.85 0.06
C TYR A 190 -14.30 -0.49 0.20
N SER A 191 -13.51 0.58 0.38
CA SER A 191 -14.07 1.93 0.63
C SER A 191 -14.36 2.69 -0.66
N ILE A 192 -13.73 2.31 -1.77
CA ILE A 192 -13.91 2.89 -3.10
C ILE A 192 -14.08 1.74 -4.11
N PRO A 193 -15.23 1.03 -4.11
CA PRO A 193 -15.45 -0.16 -4.93
C PRO A 193 -15.25 0.13 -6.44
N PRO A 194 -14.23 -0.42 -7.10
CA PRO A 194 -13.87 0.02 -8.46
C PRO A 194 -14.66 -0.70 -9.56
N TYR A 195 -15.39 -1.78 -9.23
CA TYR A 195 -16.09 -2.61 -10.21
C TYR A 195 -17.61 -2.47 -10.08
N PRO A 196 -18.37 -2.57 -11.19
CA PRO A 196 -19.83 -2.61 -11.15
C PRO A 196 -20.35 -3.75 -10.26
N TYR A 197 -21.35 -3.48 -9.43
CA TYR A 197 -22.07 -4.42 -8.56
C TYR A 197 -21.23 -5.13 -7.48
N ILE A 198 -19.92 -4.85 -7.38
CA ILE A 198 -19.06 -5.48 -6.37
C ILE A 198 -19.37 -5.02 -4.95
N ALA A 199 -19.91 -3.81 -4.78
CA ALA A 199 -20.23 -3.24 -3.47
C ALA A 199 -21.38 -4.00 -2.77
N ILE A 200 -22.33 -4.55 -3.54
CA ILE A 200 -23.48 -5.31 -3.03
C ILE A 200 -23.22 -6.83 -2.94
N ASP A 201 -22.06 -7.27 -3.43
CA ASP A 201 -21.55 -8.62 -3.21
C ASP A 201 -20.59 -8.64 -2.02
N TYR A 202 -21.18 -8.68 -0.83
CA TYR A 202 -20.44 -8.66 0.43
C TYR A 202 -19.44 -9.82 0.57
N ARG A 203 -19.72 -10.97 -0.08
CA ARG A 203 -18.80 -12.13 -0.03
C ARG A 203 -17.52 -11.82 -0.78
N THR A 204 -17.63 -11.20 -1.96
CA THR A 204 -16.47 -10.79 -2.74
C THR A 204 -15.68 -9.69 -2.02
N GLN A 205 -16.33 -8.70 -1.43
CA GLN A 205 -15.67 -7.65 -0.64
C GLN A 205 -14.87 -8.22 0.53
N LEU A 206 -15.50 -9.06 1.37
CA LEU A 206 -14.84 -9.69 2.50
C LEU A 206 -13.68 -10.59 2.07
N SER A 207 -13.86 -11.35 0.98
CA SER A 207 -12.84 -12.25 0.44
C SER A 207 -11.63 -11.47 -0.08
N LEU A 208 -11.83 -10.43 -0.89
CA LEU A 208 -10.75 -9.61 -1.44
C LEU A 208 -10.00 -8.87 -0.33
N PHE A 209 -10.71 -8.29 0.63
CA PHE A 209 -10.09 -7.62 1.76
C PHE A 209 -9.20 -8.58 2.55
N THR A 210 -9.73 -9.74 2.93
CA THR A 210 -9.01 -10.76 3.70
C THR A 210 -7.81 -11.29 2.91
N HIS A 211 -7.99 -11.61 1.63
CA HIS A 211 -6.95 -12.13 0.74
C HIS A 211 -5.76 -11.17 0.62
N HIS A 212 -6.02 -9.91 0.28
CA HIS A 212 -4.96 -8.90 0.14
C HIS A 212 -4.30 -8.54 1.47
N THR A 213 -5.02 -8.66 2.59
CA THR A 213 -4.43 -8.51 3.94
C THR A 213 -3.39 -9.60 4.19
N TRP A 214 -3.72 -10.87 3.94
CA TRP A 214 -2.81 -12.00 4.13
C TRP A 214 -1.58 -11.91 3.22
N ILE A 215 -1.77 -11.67 1.92
CA ILE A 215 -0.66 -11.49 0.97
C ILE A 215 0.28 -10.39 1.46
N GLY A 216 -0.29 -9.27 1.90
CA GLY A 216 0.47 -8.14 2.43
C GLY A 216 1.35 -8.51 3.63
N GLY A 217 0.77 -9.18 4.62
CA GLY A 217 1.52 -9.63 5.80
C GLY A 217 2.63 -10.60 5.48
N PHE A 218 2.37 -11.61 4.65
CA PHE A 218 3.39 -12.58 4.25
C PHE A 218 4.55 -11.92 3.51
N CYS A 219 4.27 -10.97 2.61
CA CYS A 219 5.30 -10.21 1.92
C CYS A 219 6.13 -9.35 2.89
N ILE A 220 5.50 -8.68 3.87
CA ILE A 220 6.22 -7.89 4.88
C ILE A 220 7.13 -8.76 5.75
N VAL A 221 6.70 -9.95 6.17
CA VAL A 221 7.57 -10.88 6.90
C VAL A 221 8.71 -11.37 6.02
N GLY A 222 8.42 -11.74 4.77
CA GLY A 222 9.43 -12.14 3.77
C GLY A 222 10.47 -11.04 3.51
N ALA A 223 10.05 -9.79 3.47
CA ALA A 223 10.94 -8.64 3.33
C ALA A 223 12.00 -8.60 4.43
N ARG A 224 11.59 -8.84 5.69
CA ARG A 224 12.49 -8.85 6.84
C ARG A 224 13.36 -10.09 6.90
N ALA A 225 12.85 -11.24 6.43
CA ALA A 225 13.65 -12.43 6.24
C ALA A 225 14.81 -12.16 5.26
N HIS A 226 14.52 -11.57 4.10
CA HIS A 226 15.54 -11.23 3.10
C HIS A 226 16.48 -10.11 3.55
N ALA A 227 16.00 -9.13 4.33
CA ALA A 227 16.86 -8.13 4.95
C ALA A 227 17.87 -8.77 5.91
N ALA A 228 17.45 -9.75 6.72
CA ALA A 228 18.36 -10.48 7.60
C ALA A 228 19.34 -11.36 6.80
N ILE A 229 18.90 -12.01 5.72
CA ILE A 229 19.78 -12.79 4.84
C ILE A 229 20.85 -11.88 4.22
N PHE A 230 20.46 -10.70 3.72
CA PHE A 230 21.38 -9.66 3.23
C PHE A 230 22.41 -9.30 4.31
N ILE A 231 21.96 -8.97 5.53
CA ILE A 231 22.83 -8.60 6.65
C ILE A 231 23.83 -9.72 7.02
N VAL A 232 23.42 -10.99 6.91
CA VAL A 232 24.32 -12.12 7.21
C VAL A 232 25.33 -12.35 6.09
N ARG A 233 24.88 -12.38 4.83
CA ARG A 233 25.68 -12.87 3.70
C ARG A 233 26.40 -11.78 2.91
N ASP A 234 25.71 -10.70 2.60
CA ASP A 234 26.13 -9.76 1.56
C ASP A 234 26.56 -8.40 2.15
N TYR A 235 26.25 -8.14 3.42
CA TYR A 235 26.65 -6.90 4.09
C TYR A 235 28.15 -6.88 4.40
N ASP A 236 28.83 -5.86 3.85
CA ASP A 236 30.22 -5.55 4.11
C ASP A 236 30.35 -4.20 4.86
N LEU A 237 31.15 -4.21 5.91
CA LEU A 237 31.47 -3.05 6.74
C LEU A 237 32.35 -2.04 6.00
N SER A 238 33.20 -2.49 5.07
CA SER A 238 34.11 -1.61 4.34
C SER A 238 33.33 -0.59 3.49
N ASN A 239 32.27 -1.04 2.83
CA ASN A 239 31.42 -0.24 1.95
C ASN A 239 30.37 0.59 2.69
N SER A 240 30.09 0.26 3.96
CA SER A 240 29.03 0.91 4.75
C SER A 240 29.56 1.80 5.87
N TYR A 241 30.86 2.09 5.92
CA TYR A 241 31.45 2.82 7.04
C TYR A 241 30.80 4.19 7.27
N ASN A 242 30.26 4.42 8.47
CA ASN A 242 29.62 5.66 8.92
C ASN A 242 28.49 6.21 8.02
N ASN A 243 27.92 5.37 7.16
CA ASN A 243 26.69 5.68 6.42
C ASN A 243 25.45 5.44 7.30
N LEU A 244 24.26 5.64 6.73
CA LEU A 244 22.99 5.41 7.44
C LEU A 244 22.85 3.99 8.01
N LEU A 245 23.24 2.96 7.26
CA LEU A 245 23.07 1.56 7.66
C LEU A 245 23.98 1.20 8.85
N ASP A 246 25.25 1.57 8.80
CA ASP A 246 26.18 1.37 9.91
C ASP A 246 25.75 2.14 11.16
N ARG A 247 25.30 3.39 10.99
CA ARG A 247 24.79 4.20 12.11
C ARG A 247 23.63 3.49 12.81
N VAL A 248 22.63 3.01 12.06
CA VAL A 248 21.49 2.24 12.61
C VAL A 248 21.96 1.02 13.41
N ILE A 249 22.93 0.27 12.89
CA ILE A 249 23.48 -0.91 13.59
C ILE A 249 24.17 -0.50 14.90
N ARG A 250 24.90 0.62 14.93
CA ARG A 250 25.63 1.10 16.13
C ARG A 250 24.72 1.46 17.31
N HIS A 251 23.50 1.92 17.08
CA HIS A 251 22.53 2.25 18.14
C HIS A 251 21.33 1.31 18.17
N ARG A 252 21.47 0.08 17.64
CA ARG A 252 20.40 -0.93 17.61
C ARG A 252 19.79 -1.26 18.97
N ASP A 253 20.58 -1.21 20.05
CA ASP A 253 20.09 -1.45 21.41
C ASP A 253 19.09 -0.37 21.85
N ALA A 254 19.36 0.91 21.48
CA ALA A 254 18.44 2.01 21.76
C ALA A 254 17.13 1.84 20.97
N ILE A 255 17.21 1.50 19.68
CA ILE A 255 16.03 1.27 18.84
C ILE A 255 15.14 0.16 19.42
N ILE A 256 15.73 -1.00 19.74
CA ILE A 256 14.98 -2.14 20.24
C ILE A 256 14.44 -1.91 21.66
N SER A 257 15.18 -1.24 22.54
CA SER A 257 14.68 -0.93 23.90
C SER A 257 13.51 0.04 23.91
N HIS A 258 13.55 1.09 23.07
CA HIS A 258 12.43 2.03 22.94
C HIS A 258 11.22 1.34 22.31
N LEU A 259 11.42 0.54 21.25
CA LEU A 259 10.32 -0.18 20.63
C LEU A 259 9.70 -1.22 21.57
N ASN A 260 10.51 -1.88 22.40
CA ASN A 260 10.02 -2.76 23.47
C ASN A 260 9.14 -2.00 24.46
N TRP A 261 9.58 -0.82 24.92
CA TRP A 261 8.77 0.04 25.79
C TRP A 261 7.44 0.44 25.13
N VAL A 262 7.45 0.85 23.85
CA VAL A 262 6.23 1.17 23.10
C VAL A 262 5.30 -0.03 23.03
N CYS A 263 5.80 -1.23 22.76
CA CYS A 263 4.98 -2.45 22.74
C CYS A 263 4.31 -2.73 24.09
N ILE A 264 5.03 -2.60 25.20
CA ILE A 264 4.49 -2.77 26.55
C ILE A 264 3.42 -1.70 26.84
N PHE A 265 3.73 -0.44 26.52
CA PHE A 265 2.80 0.67 26.67
C PHE A 265 1.51 0.42 25.89
N LEU A 266 1.61 0.13 24.59
CA LEU A 266 0.45 -0.15 23.74
C LEU A 266 -0.34 -1.34 24.25
N GLY A 267 0.31 -2.44 24.67
CA GLY A 267 -0.38 -3.61 25.20
C GLY A 267 -1.21 -3.30 26.44
N LEU A 268 -0.65 -2.56 27.40
CA LEU A 268 -1.36 -2.15 28.62
C LEU A 268 -2.48 -1.15 28.35
N HIS A 269 -2.29 -0.21 27.44
CA HIS A 269 -3.24 0.89 27.18
C HIS A 269 -4.19 0.62 26.00
N SER A 270 -4.21 -0.61 25.47
CA SER A 270 -5.19 -1.06 24.47
C SER A 270 -5.88 -2.33 24.95
N PHE A 271 -5.17 -3.45 25.03
CA PHE A 271 -5.73 -4.72 25.48
C PHE A 271 -6.16 -4.67 26.96
N GLY A 272 -5.43 -3.92 27.80
CA GLY A 272 -5.83 -3.68 29.18
C GLY A 272 -7.19 -2.98 29.32
N LEU A 273 -7.61 -2.18 28.32
CA LEU A 273 -8.94 -1.54 28.32
C LEU A 273 -10.06 -2.55 28.11
N TYR A 274 -9.83 -3.60 27.29
CA TYR A 274 -10.79 -4.70 27.16
C TYR A 274 -10.94 -5.47 28.47
N ILE A 275 -9.84 -5.82 29.13
CA ILE A 275 -9.87 -6.51 30.44
C ILE A 275 -10.58 -5.64 31.49
N HIS A 276 -10.30 -4.33 31.52
CA HIS A 276 -11.00 -3.38 32.37
C HIS A 276 -12.51 -3.40 32.11
N ASN A 277 -12.92 -3.28 30.85
CA ASN A 277 -14.33 -3.27 30.46
C ASN A 277 -15.04 -4.58 30.83
N ASP A 278 -14.41 -5.74 30.60
CA ASP A 278 -14.96 -7.05 30.99
C ASP A 278 -15.14 -7.13 32.51
N THR A 279 -14.13 -6.72 33.28
CA THR A 279 -14.17 -6.75 34.75
C THR A 279 -15.26 -5.82 35.30
N ILE A 280 -15.32 -4.59 34.81
CA ILE A 280 -16.29 -3.58 35.26
C ILE A 280 -17.72 -3.97 34.86
N SER A 281 -17.90 -4.54 33.66
CA SER A 281 -19.19 -5.07 33.23
C SER A 281 -19.64 -6.23 34.13
N ALA A 282 -18.75 -7.18 34.43
CA ALA A 282 -19.04 -8.32 35.31
C ALA A 282 -19.36 -7.88 36.76
N LEU A 283 -18.77 -6.77 37.23
CA LEU A 283 -19.07 -6.15 38.52
C LEU A 283 -20.39 -5.34 38.53
N GLY A 284 -21.13 -5.30 37.42
CA GLY A 284 -22.41 -4.58 37.32
C GLY A 284 -22.24 -3.05 37.32
N ARG A 285 -21.10 -2.54 36.85
CA ARG A 285 -20.74 -1.11 36.87
C ARG A 285 -20.62 -0.50 35.46
N PRO A 286 -21.66 -0.54 34.60
CA PRO A 286 -21.54 -0.12 33.20
C PRO A 286 -21.17 1.37 33.01
N LYS A 287 -21.39 2.22 34.03
CA LYS A 287 -21.01 3.64 34.02
C LYS A 287 -19.50 3.88 34.10
N ASP A 288 -18.72 2.88 34.53
CA ASP A 288 -17.27 2.98 34.66
C ASP A 288 -16.53 2.29 33.50
N MET A 289 -17.27 1.88 32.46
CA MET A 289 -16.71 1.30 31.24
C MET A 289 -16.23 2.39 30.29
N PHE A 290 -15.22 2.05 29.49
CA PHE A 290 -14.85 2.81 28.31
C PHE A 290 -15.81 2.46 27.17
N SER A 291 -16.78 3.33 26.90
CA SER A 291 -17.80 3.16 25.87
C SER A 291 -18.39 4.51 25.45
N ASP A 292 -19.14 4.52 24.35
CA ASP A 292 -19.80 5.75 23.88
C ASP A 292 -20.91 6.25 24.82
N SER A 293 -21.42 5.40 25.72
CA SER A 293 -22.49 5.75 26.68
C SER A 293 -21.98 6.07 28.09
N ALA A 294 -20.68 5.91 28.35
CA ALA A 294 -20.06 6.10 29.66
C ALA A 294 -18.78 6.94 29.53
N ILE A 295 -17.61 6.36 29.81
CA ILE A 295 -16.32 7.06 29.69
C ILE A 295 -15.88 6.99 28.23
N GLN A 296 -16.04 8.10 27.51
CA GLN A 296 -15.73 8.15 26.08
C GLN A 296 -14.24 8.39 25.81
N ILE A 297 -13.68 7.64 24.87
CA ILE A 297 -12.34 7.87 24.30
C ILE A 297 -12.46 7.95 22.78
N GLN A 298 -12.87 9.12 22.29
CA GLN A 298 -13.21 9.32 20.88
C GLN A 298 -11.95 9.45 20.00
N PRO A 299 -11.94 8.87 18.79
CA PRO A 299 -10.86 9.03 17.81
C PRO A 299 -10.98 10.37 17.07
N ILE A 300 -10.85 11.48 17.81
CA ILE A 300 -11.09 12.85 17.31
C ILE A 300 -10.26 13.20 16.07
N PHE A 301 -9.04 12.68 15.95
CA PHE A 301 -8.19 12.94 14.79
C PHE A 301 -8.73 12.23 13.53
N ALA A 302 -9.24 11.02 13.66
CA ALA A 302 -9.83 10.30 12.53
C ALA A 302 -11.15 10.97 12.10
N GLN A 303 -11.99 11.36 13.06
CA GLN A 303 -13.22 12.12 12.80
C GLN A 303 -12.92 13.48 12.13
N PHE A 304 -11.84 14.16 12.53
CA PHE A 304 -11.38 15.38 11.90
C PHE A 304 -10.99 15.16 10.42
N ILE A 305 -10.24 14.10 10.12
CA ILE A 305 -9.89 13.74 8.73
C ILE A 305 -11.14 13.35 7.92
N GLN A 306 -12.08 12.58 8.49
CA GLN A 306 -13.37 12.28 7.86
C GLN A 306 -14.12 13.57 7.50
N ARG A 307 -14.11 14.55 8.40
CA ARG A 307 -14.74 15.85 8.16
C ARG A 307 -14.05 16.62 7.03
N ILE A 308 -12.73 16.66 6.99
CA ILE A 308 -11.98 17.32 5.89
C ILE A 308 -12.36 16.71 4.54
N HIS A 309 -12.39 15.38 4.43
CA HIS A 309 -12.69 14.72 3.17
C HIS A 309 -14.16 14.84 2.75
N SER A 310 -15.10 14.79 3.71
CA SER A 310 -16.53 14.93 3.40
C SER A 310 -16.91 16.33 2.93
N VAL A 311 -16.20 17.38 3.37
CA VAL A 311 -16.41 18.76 2.91
C VAL A 311 -15.44 19.21 1.82
N ALA A 312 -14.58 18.32 1.32
CA ALA A 312 -13.58 18.66 0.30
C ALA A 312 -14.21 19.11 -1.04
N PRO A 313 -15.26 18.46 -1.57
CA PRO A 313 -15.91 18.90 -2.81
C PRO A 313 -16.39 20.34 -2.68
N GLN A 314 -16.15 21.15 -3.72
CA GLN A 314 -16.50 22.58 -3.77
C GLN A 314 -15.77 23.49 -2.76
N MET A 315 -14.87 22.94 -1.94
CA MET A 315 -13.97 23.71 -1.07
C MET A 315 -12.51 23.52 -1.48
N THR A 316 -11.86 22.47 -0.99
CA THR A 316 -10.45 22.15 -1.29
C THR A 316 -10.30 21.40 -2.60
N ALA A 317 -11.38 20.82 -3.14
CA ALA A 317 -11.49 20.23 -4.46
C ALA A 317 -12.65 20.90 -5.25
N PRO A 318 -12.45 22.10 -5.82
CA PRO A 318 -13.53 22.88 -6.46
C PRO A 318 -14.19 22.21 -7.67
N SER A 319 -13.46 21.33 -8.36
CA SER A 319 -13.92 20.64 -9.57
C SER A 319 -14.59 19.29 -9.29
N GLU A 320 -14.53 18.78 -8.05
CA GLU A 320 -15.18 17.53 -7.67
C GLU A 320 -16.64 17.76 -7.28
N VAL A 321 -17.51 16.82 -7.67
CA VAL A 321 -18.94 16.86 -7.36
C VAL A 321 -19.24 16.10 -6.07
N PHE A 322 -18.64 14.92 -5.91
CA PHE A 322 -18.80 14.07 -4.73
C PHE A 322 -17.45 13.79 -4.05
N PRO A 323 -17.44 13.47 -2.74
CA PRO A 323 -16.23 13.02 -2.07
C PRO A 323 -15.66 11.77 -2.73
N ASN A 324 -14.34 11.59 -2.67
CA ASN A 324 -13.64 10.42 -3.20
C ASN A 324 -14.09 9.07 -2.58
N SER A 325 -14.77 9.08 -1.43
CA SER A 325 -15.47 7.92 -0.88
C SER A 325 -16.67 8.35 -0.04
N VAL A 326 -17.73 7.54 -0.06
CA VAL A 326 -18.93 7.72 0.76
C VAL A 326 -18.65 7.40 2.25
N VAL A 327 -17.54 6.69 2.57
CA VAL A 327 -17.23 6.33 3.96
C VAL A 327 -16.90 7.53 4.85
N TRP A 328 -16.44 8.64 4.26
CA TRP A 328 -16.09 9.86 5.00
C TRP A 328 -17.32 10.60 5.52
N GLY A 329 -18.46 10.45 4.83
CA GLY A 329 -19.67 11.22 5.05
C GLY A 329 -20.55 11.26 3.80
N GLY A 330 -21.79 11.74 3.95
CA GLY A 330 -22.75 11.88 2.85
C GLY A 330 -23.93 10.92 2.96
N ASN A 331 -24.59 10.67 1.82
CA ASN A 331 -25.81 9.87 1.75
C ASN A 331 -25.51 8.39 1.49
N LEU A 332 -26.37 7.52 2.01
CA LEU A 332 -26.41 6.10 1.71
C LEU A 332 -26.54 5.86 0.19
N VAL A 333 -25.72 4.97 -0.36
CA VAL A 333 -25.87 4.46 -1.73
C VAL A 333 -26.50 3.06 -1.65
N ASN A 334 -27.63 2.87 -2.32
CA ASN A 334 -28.39 1.62 -2.35
C ASN A 334 -28.51 1.13 -3.79
N VAL A 335 -28.23 -0.15 -4.02
CA VAL A 335 -28.38 -0.83 -5.31
C VAL A 335 -29.13 -2.14 -5.09
N GLY A 336 -30.26 -2.32 -5.78
CA GLY A 336 -31.03 -3.57 -5.73
C GLY A 336 -31.54 -3.95 -4.33
N GLY A 337 -31.84 -2.96 -3.48
CA GLY A 337 -32.31 -3.18 -2.11
C GLY A 337 -31.21 -3.51 -1.10
N LYS A 338 -29.94 -3.44 -1.50
CA LYS A 338 -28.77 -3.65 -0.65
C LYS A 338 -27.99 -2.35 -0.49
N VAL A 339 -27.39 -2.19 0.68
CA VAL A 339 -26.48 -1.07 0.98
C VAL A 339 -25.18 -1.30 0.23
N ALA A 340 -24.89 -0.46 -0.77
CA ALA A 340 -23.60 -0.48 -1.46
C ALA A 340 -22.52 0.21 -0.62
N MET A 341 -22.84 1.38 -0.05
CA MET A 341 -21.92 2.10 0.85
C MET A 341 -22.67 3.06 1.77
N ILE A 342 -22.14 3.23 2.99
CA ILE A 342 -22.59 4.21 3.98
C ILE A 342 -21.39 4.93 4.61
N PRO A 343 -21.60 6.13 5.19
CA PRO A 343 -20.64 6.72 6.11
C PRO A 343 -20.33 5.76 7.25
N ILE A 344 -19.04 5.57 7.55
CA ILE A 344 -18.59 4.71 8.65
C ILE A 344 -18.31 5.59 9.86
N SER A 345 -19.17 5.53 10.88
CA SER A 345 -18.97 6.25 12.13
C SER A 345 -17.82 5.63 12.92
N LEU A 346 -16.96 6.47 13.50
CA LEU A 346 -15.85 6.04 14.37
C LEU A 346 -16.11 6.48 15.80
N GLY A 347 -16.27 5.53 16.72
CA GLY A 347 -16.52 5.75 18.14
C GLY A 347 -15.42 5.21 19.05
N THR A 348 -15.76 5.03 20.33
CA THR A 348 -14.84 4.49 21.34
C THR A 348 -14.38 3.07 21.00
N ALA A 349 -15.26 2.22 20.45
CA ALA A 349 -14.90 0.87 20.03
C ALA A 349 -13.82 0.89 18.94
N ASP A 350 -13.96 1.76 17.94
CA ASP A 350 -12.99 1.96 16.87
C ASP A 350 -11.66 2.47 17.41
N PHE A 351 -11.68 3.39 18.38
CA PHE A 351 -10.46 3.87 19.02
C PHE A 351 -9.67 2.71 19.65
N ILE A 352 -10.33 1.84 20.42
CA ILE A 352 -9.67 0.75 21.14
C ILE A 352 -9.10 -0.27 20.14
N VAL A 353 -9.88 -0.71 19.14
CA VAL A 353 -9.42 -1.73 18.18
C VAL A 353 -8.29 -1.23 17.27
N HIS A 354 -8.28 0.05 16.89
CA HIS A 354 -7.16 0.64 16.16
C HIS A 354 -5.86 0.66 17.00
N HIS A 355 -5.96 0.84 18.32
CA HIS A 355 -4.79 0.72 19.19
C HIS A 355 -4.33 -0.74 19.36
N ILE A 356 -5.22 -1.73 19.26
CA ILE A 356 -4.82 -3.15 19.14
C ILE A 356 -4.09 -3.41 17.82
N HIS A 357 -4.56 -2.83 16.70
CA HIS A 357 -3.84 -2.92 15.43
C HIS A 357 -2.43 -2.33 15.56
N ALA A 358 -2.32 -1.14 16.15
CA ALA A 358 -1.03 -0.52 16.41
C ALA A 358 -0.15 -1.42 17.29
N PHE A 359 -0.67 -1.92 18.41
CA PHE A 359 0.05 -2.84 19.31
C PHE A 359 0.60 -4.05 18.56
N THR A 360 -0.27 -4.80 17.87
CA THR A 360 0.11 -6.05 17.20
C THR A 360 1.12 -5.80 16.08
N ILE A 361 0.97 -4.75 15.28
CA ILE A 361 1.94 -4.34 14.25
C ILE A 361 3.29 -3.98 14.88
N HIS A 362 3.31 -3.18 15.95
CA HIS A 362 4.56 -2.79 16.61
C HIS A 362 5.31 -3.99 17.18
N VAL A 363 4.61 -4.98 17.74
CA VAL A 363 5.25 -6.22 18.20
C VAL A 363 5.80 -7.04 17.03
N THR A 364 5.06 -7.15 15.91
CA THR A 364 5.60 -7.78 14.69
C THR A 364 6.87 -7.08 14.22
N VAL A 365 6.88 -5.74 14.17
CA VAL A 365 8.05 -4.95 13.80
C VAL A 365 9.20 -5.15 14.80
N LEU A 366 8.93 -5.19 16.11
CA LEU A 366 9.94 -5.44 17.14
C LEU A 366 10.67 -6.75 16.89
N ILE A 367 9.93 -7.83 16.69
CA ILE A 367 10.49 -9.17 16.48
C ILE A 367 11.33 -9.19 15.20
N LEU A 368 10.77 -8.72 14.09
CA LEU A 368 11.44 -8.78 12.80
C LEU A 368 12.66 -7.85 12.72
N LEU A 369 12.54 -6.62 13.23
CA LEU A 369 13.65 -5.65 13.24
C LEU A 369 14.78 -6.11 14.15
N LYS A 370 14.46 -6.67 15.33
CA LYS A 370 15.46 -7.28 16.21
C LYS A 370 16.18 -8.43 15.50
N GLY A 371 15.45 -9.27 14.76
CA GLY A 371 16.02 -10.34 13.95
C GLY A 371 17.05 -9.85 12.94
N VAL A 372 16.77 -8.74 12.25
CA VAL A 372 17.69 -8.11 11.28
C VAL A 372 18.89 -7.47 11.98
N LEU A 373 18.67 -6.62 12.98
CA LEU A 373 19.75 -5.83 13.61
C LEU A 373 20.73 -6.67 14.42
N PHE A 374 20.30 -7.83 14.93
CA PHE A 374 21.11 -8.74 15.74
C PHE A 374 21.49 -10.03 15.01
N ALA A 375 21.38 -10.04 13.68
CA ALA A 375 21.70 -11.20 12.86
C ALA A 375 23.21 -11.51 12.84
N ARG A 376 24.07 -10.49 12.75
CA ARG A 376 25.54 -10.68 12.69
C ARG A 376 26.20 -10.86 14.05
N SER A 377 25.68 -10.19 15.07
CA SER A 377 26.27 -10.18 16.41
C SER A 377 25.24 -9.76 17.46
N SER A 378 25.42 -10.22 18.68
CA SER A 378 24.74 -9.71 19.87
C SER A 378 25.72 -9.66 21.04
N ARG A 379 25.29 -9.08 22.17
CA ARG A 379 26.08 -9.11 23.42
C ARG A 379 26.31 -10.55 23.93
N LEU A 380 25.41 -11.47 23.60
CA LEU A 380 25.46 -12.88 24.05
C LEU A 380 26.31 -13.75 23.13
N ILE A 381 26.20 -13.55 21.81
CA ILE A 381 26.89 -14.33 20.77
C ILE A 381 27.55 -13.32 19.81
N PRO A 382 28.82 -12.94 20.05
CA PRO A 382 29.51 -11.93 19.25
C PRO A 382 29.74 -12.34 17.79
N ASP A 383 29.96 -13.63 17.55
CA ASP A 383 30.34 -14.22 16.27
C ASP A 383 29.15 -14.85 15.51
N LYS A 384 27.91 -14.45 15.83
CA LYS A 384 26.69 -15.06 15.27
C LYS A 384 26.67 -15.14 13.74
N ALA A 385 27.32 -14.20 13.04
CA ALA A 385 27.46 -14.23 11.59
C ALA A 385 28.07 -15.54 11.05
N THR A 386 28.97 -16.19 11.79
CA THR A 386 29.64 -17.44 11.39
C THR A 386 28.69 -18.64 11.40
N LEU A 387 27.67 -18.62 12.28
CA LEU A 387 26.63 -19.63 12.37
C LEU A 387 25.61 -19.52 11.22
N GLY A 388 25.60 -18.39 10.50
CA GLY A 388 24.75 -18.14 9.36
C GLY A 388 23.33 -17.68 9.73
N PHE A 389 22.44 -17.67 8.74
CA PHE A 389 21.08 -17.12 8.89
C PHE A 389 20.13 -18.08 9.64
N ARG A 390 20.27 -19.40 9.39
CA ARG A 390 19.35 -20.43 9.86
C ARG A 390 20.11 -21.51 10.61
N PHE A 391 20.02 -21.46 11.93
CA PHE A 391 20.60 -22.43 12.87
C PHE A 391 19.73 -22.43 14.16
N PRO A 392 19.63 -23.56 14.89
CA PRO A 392 18.66 -23.68 15.98
C PRO A 392 19.08 -22.98 17.29
N CYS A 393 20.37 -23.06 17.64
CA CYS A 393 20.96 -22.48 18.85
C CYS A 393 22.50 -22.49 18.77
N ASP A 394 23.16 -21.91 19.77
CA ASP A 394 24.59 -22.01 20.09
C ASP A 394 24.80 -22.82 21.40
N GLY A 395 24.11 -23.96 21.48
CA GLY A 395 24.17 -24.89 22.62
C GLY A 395 23.44 -24.42 23.91
N PRO A 396 23.43 -25.27 24.96
CA PRO A 396 22.73 -24.99 26.22
C PRO A 396 23.50 -24.04 27.16
N GLY A 397 24.72 -23.64 26.80
CA GLY A 397 25.54 -22.72 27.59
C GLY A 397 24.89 -21.33 27.76
N ARG A 398 25.46 -20.50 28.64
CA ARG A 398 25.00 -19.12 28.91
C ARG A 398 23.53 -19.00 29.35
N GLY A 399 22.97 -20.05 29.95
CA GLY A 399 21.56 -20.12 30.36
C GLY A 399 20.60 -20.59 29.27
N GLY A 400 21.11 -20.98 28.09
CA GLY A 400 20.34 -21.43 26.94
C GLY A 400 20.30 -20.40 25.81
N THR A 401 20.60 -20.83 24.58
CA THR A 401 20.67 -19.95 23.39
C THR A 401 19.68 -20.35 22.29
N CYS A 402 18.54 -20.92 22.67
CA CYS A 402 17.49 -21.31 21.74
C CYS A 402 16.95 -20.09 20.98
N GLN A 403 16.64 -20.28 19.69
CA GLN A 403 15.92 -19.30 18.86
C GLN A 403 16.64 -17.93 18.70
N VAL A 404 17.96 -17.94 18.73
CA VAL A 404 18.78 -16.72 18.58
C VAL A 404 19.05 -16.34 17.12
N SER A 405 18.77 -17.23 16.16
CA SER A 405 19.00 -16.96 14.74
C SER A 405 17.99 -15.97 14.17
N ALA A 406 18.34 -15.32 13.07
CA ALA A 406 17.39 -14.42 12.40
C ALA A 406 16.23 -15.20 11.76
N TRP A 407 16.44 -16.45 11.35
CA TRP A 407 15.37 -17.33 10.89
C TRP A 407 14.33 -17.59 11.99
N ASP A 408 14.74 -17.78 13.24
CA ASP A 408 13.81 -17.96 14.35
C ASP A 408 12.99 -16.68 14.64
N HIS A 409 13.56 -15.50 14.39
CA HIS A 409 12.80 -14.25 14.47
C HIS A 409 11.76 -14.14 13.34
N VAL A 410 12.03 -14.68 12.16
CA VAL A 410 11.03 -14.81 11.09
C VAL A 410 9.91 -15.78 11.52
N PHE A 411 10.28 -16.92 12.09
CA PHE A 411 9.33 -17.89 12.65
C PHE A 411 8.40 -17.25 13.68
N LEU A 412 8.95 -16.54 14.68
CA LEU A 412 8.16 -15.81 15.68
C LEU A 412 7.32 -14.68 15.05
N GLY A 413 7.87 -13.99 14.06
CA GLY A 413 7.19 -12.94 13.31
C GLY A 413 5.96 -13.45 12.55
N LEU A 414 5.96 -14.70 12.06
CA LEU A 414 4.82 -15.31 11.40
C LEU A 414 3.60 -15.45 12.33
N PHE A 415 3.81 -15.83 13.60
CA PHE A 415 2.70 -15.89 14.58
C PHE A 415 2.14 -14.51 14.89
N TRP A 416 3.00 -13.49 14.99
CA TRP A 416 2.56 -12.14 15.29
C TRP A 416 1.89 -11.44 14.11
N ILE A 417 2.34 -11.67 12.88
CA ILE A 417 1.60 -11.17 11.71
C ILE A 417 0.26 -11.90 11.58
N TYR A 418 0.20 -13.20 11.88
CA TYR A 418 -1.05 -13.94 11.94
C TYR A 418 -2.02 -13.32 12.94
N ASN A 419 -1.55 -13.06 14.16
CA ASN A 419 -2.36 -12.41 15.20
C ASN A 419 -2.84 -11.02 14.74
N SER A 420 -1.93 -10.19 14.23
CA SER A 420 -2.25 -8.83 13.77
C SER A 420 -3.30 -8.83 12.65
N ILE A 421 -3.10 -9.67 11.63
CA ILE A 421 -4.03 -9.78 10.51
C ILE A 421 -5.38 -10.31 10.95
N SER A 422 -5.40 -11.33 11.81
CA SER A 422 -6.64 -11.94 12.29
C SER A 422 -7.53 -10.92 13.00
N VAL A 423 -6.95 -10.09 13.88
CA VAL A 423 -7.70 -9.01 14.54
C VAL A 423 -8.23 -8.01 13.51
N VAL A 424 -7.41 -7.62 12.54
CA VAL A 424 -7.80 -6.66 11.51
C VAL A 424 -8.94 -7.17 10.63
N ILE A 425 -8.94 -8.45 10.24
CA ILE A 425 -10.02 -9.01 9.42
C ILE A 425 -11.29 -9.27 10.25
N PHE A 426 -11.16 -9.58 11.55
CA PHE A 426 -12.31 -9.65 12.46
C PHE A 426 -12.92 -8.28 12.76
N HIS A 427 -12.12 -7.22 12.78
CA HIS A 427 -12.64 -5.86 12.89
C HIS A 427 -13.37 -5.41 11.63
N PHE A 428 -12.89 -5.84 10.45
CA PHE A 428 -13.51 -5.47 9.18
C PHE A 428 -14.81 -6.23 8.90
N SER A 429 -14.85 -7.53 9.24
CA SER A 429 -16.04 -8.37 9.11
C SER A 429 -17.13 -7.97 10.08
#